data_AF-A0A2B7ZQ94-F1
#
_entry.id   AF-A0A2B7ZQ94-F1
#
_cell.length_a   1.000
_cell.length_b   1.000
_cell.length_c   1.000
_cell.angle_alpha   90.00
_cell.angle_beta   90.00
_cell.angle_gamma   90.00
#
_symmetry.space_group_name_H-M   'P 1'
#
loop_
_entity.id
_entity.type
_entity.pdbx_description
1 polymer ?
#
loop_
_entity_poly.entity_id
_entity_poly.type
_entity_poly.pdbx_seq_one_letter_code
_entity_poly.pdbx_strand_id
1 'polypeptide(L)' 'VKRIANWEEARRYFSEMKVDFIAQEHLDLPLEYGVFYKRYPERECGEVFSVTGKEFLTVIGDGTSAIEELVN' A
#
# COMPACT_ATOMS: atom_id res chain seq x y z
N VAL A 1 6.63 2.20 -6.12
CA VAL A 1 6.90 3.14 -4.99
C VAL A 1 8.38 3.04 -4.63
N LYS A 2 9.10 4.16 -4.51
CA LYS A 2 10.52 4.18 -4.16
C LYS A 2 10.69 4.83 -2.79
N ARG A 3 11.30 4.10 -1.84
CA ARG A 3 11.74 4.68 -0.57
C ARG A 3 13.02 5.49 -0.81
N ILE A 4 13.08 6.68 -0.24
CA ILE A 4 14.20 7.62 -0.32
C ILE A 4 14.73 7.80 1.10
N ALA A 5 15.99 7.45 1.35
CA ALA A 5 16.58 7.48 2.69
C ALA A 5 17.23 8.83 3.03
N ASN A 6 17.64 9.60 2.01
CA ASN A 6 18.37 10.85 2.17
C ASN A 6 18.24 11.77 0.94
N TRP A 7 18.79 12.98 1.05
CA TRP A 7 18.72 14.00 0.01
C TRP A 7 19.51 13.68 -1.26
N GLU A 8 20.58 12.89 -1.18
CA GLU A 8 21.36 12.50 -2.37
C GLU A 8 20.54 11.55 -3.24
N GLU A 9 19.87 10.58 -2.63
CA GLU A 9 18.91 9.71 -3.32
C GLU A 9 17.74 10.48 -3.91
N ALA A 10 17.20 11.44 -3.17
CA ALA A 10 16.12 12.30 -3.63
C ALA A 10 16.53 13.07 -4.90
N ARG A 11 17.71 13.72 -4.88
CA ARG A 11 18.24 14.47 -6.02
C ARG A 11 18.39 13.61 -7.26
N ARG A 12 18.94 12.41 -7.11
CA ARG A 12 19.05 11.45 -8.23
C ARG A 12 17.67 11.09 -8.77
N TYR A 13 16.72 10.76 -7.88
CA TYR A 13 15.36 10.39 -8.28
C TYR A 13 14.66 11.52 -9.04
N PHE A 14 14.79 12.77 -8.57
CA PHE A 14 14.21 13.94 -9.23
C PHE A 14 14.80 14.19 -10.62
N SER A 15 16.08 13.86 -10.83
CA SER A 15 16.73 14.02 -12.14
C SER A 15 16.33 12.94 -13.16
N GLU A 16 15.94 11.76 -12.70
CA GLU A 16 15.60 10.62 -13.56
C GLU A 16 14.11 10.57 -13.92
N MET A 17 13.23 11.11 -13.06
CA MET A 17 11.79 11.06 -13.28
C MET A 17 11.31 12.06 -14.33
N LYS A 18 10.52 11.55 -15.28
CA LYS A 18 9.99 12.30 -16.42
C LYS A 18 8.48 12.59 -16.32
N VAL A 19 7.88 12.27 -15.18
CA VAL A 19 6.45 12.42 -14.92
C VAL A 19 6.25 13.10 -13.58
N ASP A 20 5.10 13.74 -13.39
CA ASP A 20 4.73 14.31 -12.10
C ASP A 20 4.55 13.20 -11.05
N PHE A 21 4.97 13.47 -9.82
CA PHE A 21 4.86 12.54 -8.71
C PHE A 21 4.60 13.28 -7.39
N ILE A 22 4.09 12.53 -6.41
CA ILE A 22 3.86 13.01 -5.05
C ILE A 22 4.93 12.42 -4.15
N ALA A 23 5.59 13.28 -3.37
CA ALA A 23 6.42 12.87 -2.26
C ALA A 23 5.57 12.84 -0.98
N GLN A 24 5.80 11.85 -0.13
CA GLN A 24 5.11 11.67 1.14
C GLN A 24 6.07 11.15 2.19
N GLU A 25 5.72 11.33 3.46
CA GLU A 25 6.44 10.72 4.58
C GLU A 25 6.39 9.19 4.49
N HIS A 26 7.49 8.54 4.84
CA HIS A 26 7.51 7.10 4.97
C HIS A 26 6.97 6.72 6.35
N LEU A 27 5.80 6.08 6.36
CA LEU A 27 5.19 5.54 7.57
C LEU A 27 5.53 4.06 7.69
N ASP A 28 6.16 3.68 8.80
CA ASP A 28 6.48 2.30 9.15
C ASP A 28 5.53 1.84 10.27
N LEU A 29 4.26 1.70 9.91
CA LEU A 29 3.21 1.28 10.83
C LEU A 29 2.84 -0.19 10.55
N PRO A 30 2.47 -0.97 11.58
CA PRO A 30 2.23 -2.40 11.43
C PRO A 30 0.96 -2.75 10.64
N LEU A 31 0.09 -1.78 10.40
CA LEU A 31 -1.21 -1.98 9.76
C LEU A 31 -1.38 -1.03 8.58
N GLU A 32 -1.76 -1.58 7.43
CA GLU A 32 -2.18 -0.81 6.26
C GLU A 32 -3.62 -1.16 5.92
N TYR A 33 -4.48 -0.13 5.81
CA TYR A 33 -5.89 -0.30 5.44
C TYR A 33 -6.27 0.59 4.26
N GLY A 34 -7.01 0.02 3.32
CA GLY A 34 -7.77 0.76 2.31
C GLY A 34 -9.17 1.05 2.86
N VAL A 35 -9.63 2.29 2.72
CA VAL A 35 -10.98 2.71 3.12
C VAL A 35 -11.75 3.19 1.90
N PHE A 36 -12.89 2.55 1.62
CA PHE A 36 -13.81 3.00 0.58
C PHE A 36 -14.88 3.90 1.19
N TYR A 37 -14.74 5.19 0.90
CA TYR A 37 -15.67 6.23 1.31
C TYR A 37 -16.44 6.74 0.10
N LYS A 38 -17.76 6.88 0.22
CA LYS A 38 -18.61 7.55 -0.78
C LYS A 38 -19.41 8.67 -0.13
N ARG A 39 -19.55 9.80 -0.82
CA ARG A 39 -20.45 10.88 -0.41
C ARG A 39 -21.15 11.45 -1.64
N TYR A 40 -22.48 11.52 -1.60
CA TYR A 40 -23.25 12.22 -2.63
C TYR A 40 -23.15 13.73 -2.44
N PRO A 41 -23.08 14.55 -3.51
CA PRO A 41 -22.94 16.00 -3.41
C PRO A 41 -23.98 16.67 -2.50
N GLU A 42 -25.22 16.17 -2.55
CA GLU A 42 -26.37 16.69 -1.80
C GLU A 42 -26.33 16.36 -0.29
N ARG A 43 -25.38 15.51 0.15
CA ARG A 43 -25.30 15.06 1.54
C ARG A 43 -24.15 15.73 2.26
N GLU A 44 -24.44 16.23 3.46
CA GLU A 44 -23.45 16.80 4.36
C GLU A 44 -22.38 15.75 4.73
N CYS A 45 -22.82 14.53 5.05
CA CYS A 45 -21.97 13.41 5.43
C CYS A 45 -21.97 12.29 4.39
N GLY A 46 -20.81 11.65 4.22
CA GLY A 46 -20.66 10.42 3.45
C GLY A 46 -20.64 9.18 4.33
N GLU A 47 -20.35 8.05 3.70
CA GLU A 47 -20.36 6.72 4.31
C GLU A 47 -19.06 5.99 3.96
N VAL A 48 -18.42 5.40 4.98
CA VAL A 48 -17.44 4.34 4.78
C VAL A 48 -18.20 3.04 4.63
N PHE A 49 -18.14 2.43 3.45
CA PHE A 49 -18.92 1.22 3.16
C PHE A 49 -18.04 -0.03 3.00
N SER A 50 -16.72 0.13 2.97
CA SER A 50 -15.77 -0.99 3.04
C SER A 50 -14.44 -0.55 3.62
N VAL A 51 -13.83 -1.44 4.41
CA VAL A 51 -12.46 -1.32 4.91
C VAL A 51 -11.76 -2.63 4.54
N THR A 52 -10.57 -2.54 3.96
CA THR A 52 -9.78 -3.70 3.53
C THR A 52 -8.40 -3.62 4.16
N GLY A 53 -8.02 -4.63 4.94
CA GLY A 53 -6.65 -4.78 5.42
C GLY A 53 -5.74 -5.21 4.28
N LYS A 54 -4.54 -4.63 4.22
CA LYS A 54 -3.47 -5.07 3.34
C LYS A 54 -2.42 -5.76 4.18
N GLU A 55 -2.22 -7.03 3.87
CA GLU A 55 -1.21 -7.87 4.48
C GLU A 55 -0.30 -8.42 3.39
N PHE A 56 0.93 -8.76 3.76
CA PHE A 56 1.80 -9.50 2.86
C PHE A 56 1.23 -10.89 2.62
N LEU A 57 1.46 -11.42 1.42
CA LEU A 57 1.08 -12.79 1.10
C LEU A 57 1.77 -13.76 2.07
N THR A 58 0.97 -14.62 2.68
CA THR A 58 1.44 -15.67 3.58
C THR A 58 0.78 -16.99 3.20
N VAL A 59 1.44 -18.10 3.56
CA VAL A 59 0.92 -19.45 3.39
C VAL A 59 1.01 -20.16 4.73
N ILE A 60 0.01 -20.97 5.05
CA ILE A 60 -0.02 -21.80 6.26
C ILE A 60 0.38 -23.22 5.85
N GLY A 61 1.47 -23.72 6.42
CA GLY A 61 1.91 -25.10 6.18
C GLY A 61 1.00 -26.12 6.85
N ASP A 62 0.75 -27.23 6.16
CA ASP A 62 0.03 -28.40 6.70
C ASP A 62 0.98 -29.46 7.31
N GLY A 63 2.29 -29.24 7.22
CA GLY A 63 3.34 -30.13 7.73
C GLY A 63 3.71 -31.28 6.79
N THR A 64 3.07 -31.39 5.61
CA THR A 64 3.29 -32.50 4.67
C THR A 64 3.55 -32.04 3.25
N SER A 65 2.91 -30.96 2.81
CA SER A 65 2.90 -30.51 1.43
C SER A 65 4.02 -29.50 1.15
N ALA A 66 4.52 -29.49 -0.09
CA ALA A 66 5.44 -28.45 -0.55
C ALA A 66 4.70 -27.11 -0.75
N ILE A 67 5.43 -25.99 -0.74
CA ILE A 67 4.80 -24.65 -0.95
C ILE A 67 4.05 -24.57 -2.28
N GLU A 68 4.58 -25.18 -3.35
CA GLU A 68 3.91 -25.22 -4.65
C GLU A 68 2.55 -25.94 -4.58
N GLU A 69 2.41 -26.94 -3.72
CA GLU A 69 1.15 -27.67 -3.51
C GLU A 69 0.17 -26.88 -2.63
N LEU A 70 0.67 -26.00 -1.74
CA LEU A 70 -0.16 -25.15 -0.87
C LEU A 70 -0.68 -23.88 -1.56
N VAL A 71 -0.07 -23.47 -2.67
CA VAL A 71 -0.36 -22.21 -3.38
C VAL A 71 -1.11 -22.43 -4.69
N ASN A 72 -1.15 -23.67 -5.21
CA ASN A 72 -1.81 -24.04 -6.47
C ASN A 72 -3.34 -24.21 -6.36
#